data_AF-A0A9C6W8J0-F1
#
_entry.id   AF-A0A9C6W8J0-F1
#
_cell.length_a   1.000
_cell.length_b   1.000
_cell.length_c   1.000
_cell.angle_alpha   90.00
_cell.angle_beta   90.00
_cell.angle_gamma   90.00
#
_symmetry.space_group_name_H-M   'P 1'
#
loop_
_entity.id
_entity.type
_entity.pdbx_description
1 polymer ?
#
loop_
_entity_poly.entity_id
_entity_poly.type
_entity_poly.pdbx_seq_one_letter_code
_entity_poly.pdbx_strand_id
1 'polypeptide(L)'
;MEPGKEGGTWLAMSLTGKAGVVLNLSNEASSTNIPKQGRGFLVPNFVTSNDSALSYLDKLYKKNNENQIYNPFILVLIDLQNADVKYLSSSHNSTGPNSSQDNILGFGNSGLDIPYKKVEAGKEIFKNIVKDIKVSRQMTLIEELLKFLKSKERYLPDPELQKRCSKGYKELSSIFVSTDGYCTRTHSILLVNGNNELTFVEETLMPNLTWKRQIFSNKLIRKN
;
A
#
# COMPACT_ATOMS: atom_id res chain seq x y z
N MET A 1 -14.99 18.01 -5.44
CA MET A 1 -13.67 17.60 -4.92
C MET A 1 -13.04 18.82 -4.28
N GLU A 2 -12.25 18.67 -3.22
CA GLU A 2 -11.53 19.80 -2.61
C GLU A 2 -10.31 20.17 -3.47
N PRO A 3 -10.05 21.47 -3.71
CA PRO A 3 -8.85 21.92 -4.42
C PRO A 3 -7.58 21.35 -3.77
N GLY A 4 -6.74 20.67 -4.55
CA GLY A 4 -5.55 19.96 -4.05
C GLY A 4 -5.78 18.50 -3.60
N LYS A 5 -7.03 18.02 -3.61
CA LYS A 5 -7.43 16.61 -3.43
C LYS A 5 -8.18 16.05 -4.64
N GLU A 6 -7.89 16.58 -5.82
CA GLU A 6 -8.59 16.24 -7.06
C GLU A 6 -7.88 15.10 -7.80
N GLY A 7 -8.58 13.98 -7.98
CA GLY A 7 -8.20 12.89 -8.87
C GLY A 7 -7.12 11.94 -8.37
N GLY A 8 -7.09 10.75 -8.98
CA GLY A 8 -6.11 9.71 -8.73
C GLY A 8 -6.60 8.55 -7.87
N THR A 9 -5.68 7.62 -7.55
CA THR A 9 -5.94 6.42 -6.74
C THR A 9 -4.72 6.07 -5.89
N TRP A 10 -4.96 5.42 -4.76
CA TRP A 10 -3.91 4.93 -3.86
C TRP A 10 -3.38 3.54 -4.26
N LEU A 11 -4.18 2.77 -5.00
CA LEU A 11 -3.86 1.44 -5.53
C LEU A 11 -4.31 1.37 -6.99
N ALA A 12 -3.45 0.88 -7.86
CA ALA A 12 -3.81 0.49 -9.21
C ALA A 12 -2.91 -0.63 -9.71
N MET A 13 -3.41 -1.33 -10.71
CA MET A 13 -2.70 -2.36 -11.44
C MET A 13 -3.05 -2.31 -12.92
N SER A 14 -2.17 -2.88 -13.74
CA SER A 14 -2.33 -3.06 -15.17
C SER A 14 -2.19 -4.55 -15.52
N LEU A 15 -2.93 -5.01 -16.52
CA LEU A 15 -2.78 -6.35 -17.06
C LEU A 15 -1.40 -6.60 -17.70
N THR A 16 -0.61 -5.55 -17.96
CA THR A 16 0.81 -5.68 -18.36
C THR A 16 1.72 -6.14 -17.22
N GLY A 17 1.18 -6.38 -16.02
CA GLY A 17 1.93 -6.89 -14.87
C GLY A 17 2.47 -5.81 -13.94
N LYS A 18 2.03 -4.56 -14.04
CA LYS A 18 2.43 -3.49 -13.12
C LYS A 18 1.38 -3.30 -12.04
N ALA A 19 1.78 -3.19 -10.79
CA ALA A 19 0.93 -2.69 -9.71
C ALA A 19 1.68 -1.67 -8.85
N GLY A 20 0.95 -0.82 -8.15
CA GLY A 20 1.56 0.04 -7.16
C GLY A 20 0.60 0.52 -6.09
N VAL A 21 1.17 0.92 -4.96
CA VAL A 21 0.46 1.44 -3.80
C VAL A 21 1.19 2.66 -3.28
N VAL A 22 0.46 3.73 -3.00
CA VAL A 22 1.00 4.91 -2.30
C VAL A 22 0.45 5.01 -0.89
N LEU A 23 1.36 5.18 0.07
CA LEU A 23 1.09 5.32 1.49
C LEU A 23 1.48 6.73 1.96
N ASN A 24 0.89 7.15 3.07
CA ASN A 24 1.18 8.45 3.66
C ASN A 24 2.32 8.34 4.66
N LEU A 25 3.29 9.26 4.64
CA LEU A 25 4.30 9.35 5.68
C LEU A 25 4.05 10.62 6.51
N SER A 26 3.12 10.53 7.46
CA SER A 26 2.70 11.68 8.27
C SER A 26 3.82 12.19 9.18
N ASN A 27 3.82 13.50 9.45
CA ASN A 27 4.66 14.19 10.43
C ASN A 27 6.17 14.25 10.17
N GLU A 28 6.63 13.97 8.96
CA GLU A 28 7.89 14.57 8.50
C GLU A 28 7.56 15.99 8.03
N ALA A 29 7.99 16.99 8.80
CA ALA A 29 7.69 18.38 8.49
C ALA A 29 8.08 18.68 7.03
N SER A 30 7.12 19.12 6.23
CA SER A 30 7.43 19.75 4.96
C SER A 30 8.16 21.05 5.29
N SER A 31 9.45 21.12 4.98
CA SER A 31 10.32 22.24 5.35
C SER A 31 9.99 23.54 4.62
N THR A 32 8.94 23.58 3.79
CA THR A 32 8.61 24.73 2.94
C THR A 32 7.11 25.04 2.92
N ASN A 33 6.78 26.34 2.92
CA ASN A 33 5.41 26.87 2.80
C ASN A 33 4.84 26.79 1.36
N ILE A 34 5.43 25.97 0.50
CA ILE A 34 5.04 25.85 -0.92
C ILE A 34 3.91 24.81 -1.02
N PRO A 35 2.80 25.12 -1.73
CA PRO A 35 1.75 24.16 -2.01
C PRO A 35 2.31 22.89 -2.64
N LYS A 36 1.98 21.73 -2.05
CA LYS A 36 2.42 20.41 -2.54
C LYS A 36 1.43 19.84 -3.54
N GLN A 37 1.93 19.11 -4.52
CA GLN A 37 1.13 18.36 -5.48
C GLN A 37 0.46 17.14 -4.80
N GLY A 38 -0.70 16.75 -5.33
CA GLY A 38 -1.37 15.51 -4.95
C GLY A 38 -0.58 14.27 -5.40
N ARG A 39 -0.62 13.20 -4.61
CA ARG A 39 0.09 11.93 -4.89
C ARG A 39 -0.76 10.91 -5.66
N GLY A 40 -2.04 11.19 -5.85
CA GLY A 40 -3.01 10.25 -6.43
C GLY A 40 -2.68 9.80 -7.86
N PHE A 41 -1.87 10.55 -8.60
CA PHE A 41 -1.46 10.18 -9.95
C PHE A 41 -0.12 9.44 -10.02
N LEU A 42 0.61 9.27 -8.92
CA LEU A 42 1.88 8.53 -8.92
C LEU A 42 1.67 7.08 -9.38
N VAL A 43 0.66 6.39 -8.84
CA VAL A 43 0.38 5.01 -9.23
C VAL A 43 -0.21 4.92 -10.66
N PRO A 44 -1.25 5.69 -11.05
CA PRO A 44 -1.75 5.71 -12.43
C PRO A 44 -0.67 5.97 -13.49
N ASN A 45 0.22 6.94 -13.24
CA ASN A 45 1.28 7.27 -14.18
C ASN A 45 2.29 6.13 -14.30
N PHE A 46 2.58 5.42 -13.21
CA PHE A 46 3.46 4.25 -13.28
C PHE A 46 2.84 3.11 -14.10
N VAL A 47 1.59 2.70 -13.77
CA VAL A 47 0.97 1.52 -14.37
C VAL A 47 0.64 1.70 -15.85
N THR A 48 0.49 2.95 -16.32
CA THR A 48 0.26 3.29 -17.74
C THR A 48 1.54 3.65 -18.51
N SER A 49 2.66 3.90 -17.84
CA SER A 49 3.94 4.18 -18.50
C SER A 49 4.61 2.95 -19.08
N ASN A 50 5.68 3.16 -19.85
CA ASN A 50 6.61 2.11 -20.27
C ASN A 50 7.81 1.92 -19.32
N ASP A 51 7.91 2.69 -18.24
CA ASP A 51 9.06 2.66 -17.34
C ASP A 51 9.13 1.35 -16.53
N SER A 52 10.34 0.88 -16.22
CA SER A 52 10.51 -0.12 -15.16
C SER A 52 10.22 0.51 -13.79
N ALA A 53 9.94 -0.30 -12.77
CA ALA A 53 9.73 0.19 -11.42
C ALA A 53 10.92 1.02 -10.92
N LEU A 54 12.15 0.53 -11.13
CA LEU A 54 13.38 1.25 -10.75
C LEU A 54 13.51 2.60 -11.47
N SER A 55 13.37 2.62 -12.81
CA SER A 55 13.48 3.84 -13.61
C SER A 55 12.43 4.89 -13.22
N TYR A 56 11.19 4.45 -12.96
CA TYR A 56 10.13 5.33 -12.50
C TYR A 56 10.44 5.96 -11.14
N LEU A 57 10.88 5.15 -10.17
CA LEU A 57 11.24 5.62 -8.84
C LEU A 57 12.46 6.53 -8.85
N ASP A 58 13.47 6.25 -9.67
CA ASP A 58 14.66 7.10 -9.82
C ASP A 58 14.32 8.49 -10.34
N LYS A 59 13.49 8.57 -11.39
CA LYS A 59 13.00 9.86 -11.93
C LYS A 59 12.21 10.63 -10.87
N LEU A 60 11.34 9.93 -10.14
CA LEU A 60 10.53 10.52 -9.08
C LEU A 60 11.39 11.05 -7.92
N TYR A 61 12.38 10.27 -7.49
CA TYR A 61 13.31 10.63 -6.43
C TYR A 61 14.10 11.90 -6.77
N LYS A 62 14.71 11.95 -7.97
CA LYS A 62 15.44 13.14 -8.44
C LYS A 62 14.55 14.38 -8.46
N LYS A 63 13.36 14.27 -9.07
CA LYS A 63 12.39 15.37 -9.16
C LYS A 63 11.94 15.87 -7.79
N ASN A 64 11.69 14.95 -6.85
CA ASN A 64 11.22 15.32 -5.52
C ASN A 64 12.36 15.87 -4.64
N ASN A 65 13.59 15.40 -4.78
CA ASN A 65 14.74 15.97 -4.06
C ASN A 65 15.03 17.42 -4.47
N GLU A 66 14.94 17.71 -5.76
CA GLU A 66 15.20 19.06 -6.28
C GLU A 66 14.16 20.08 -5.82
N ASN A 67 12.88 19.71 -5.82
CA ASN A 67 11.78 20.68 -5.73
C ASN A 67 10.82 20.44 -4.54
N GLN A 68 10.99 19.34 -3.79
CA GLN A 68 10.13 18.94 -2.68
C GLN A 68 8.64 19.05 -3.02
N ILE A 69 8.25 18.54 -4.19
CA ILE A 69 6.92 18.77 -4.79
C ILE A 69 5.78 18.04 -4.09
N TYR A 70 6.04 16.94 -3.39
CA TYR A 70 5.03 16.14 -2.71
C TYR A 70 5.16 16.23 -1.19
N ASN A 71 4.04 16.06 -0.48
CA ASN A 71 4.08 15.70 0.93
C ASN A 71 4.70 14.31 1.11
N PRO A 72 5.42 14.03 2.21
CA PRO A 72 6.13 12.76 2.38
C PRO A 72 5.24 11.52 2.21
N PHE A 73 5.75 10.52 1.47
CA PHE A 73 5.03 9.33 1.08
C PHE A 73 5.94 8.11 1.02
N ILE A 74 5.33 6.93 0.97
CA ILE A 74 5.99 5.70 0.55
C ILE A 74 5.27 5.22 -0.71
N LEU A 75 6.01 4.98 -1.78
CA LEU A 75 5.50 4.42 -3.02
C LEU A 75 6.08 3.02 -3.19
N VAL A 76 5.20 2.01 -3.26
CA VAL A 76 5.56 0.61 -3.49
C VAL A 76 5.11 0.23 -4.89
N LEU A 77 6.01 -0.29 -5.70
CA LEU A 77 5.77 -0.74 -7.06
C LEU A 77 6.09 -2.24 -7.15
N ILE A 78 5.21 -2.98 -7.79
CA ILE A 78 5.26 -4.44 -7.86
C ILE A 78 5.21 -4.83 -9.34
N ASP A 79 6.17 -5.66 -9.75
CA ASP A 79 6.07 -6.41 -11.00
C ASP A 79 5.38 -7.75 -10.70
N LEU A 80 4.14 -7.88 -11.16
CA LEU A 80 3.29 -9.04 -10.93
C LEU A 80 3.73 -10.28 -11.73
N GLN A 81 4.64 -10.14 -12.70
CA GLN A 81 5.11 -11.29 -13.49
C GLN A 81 6.20 -12.08 -12.76
N ASN A 82 7.00 -11.41 -11.93
CA ASN A 82 8.12 -12.02 -11.21
C ASN A 82 8.12 -11.74 -9.69
N ALA A 83 7.09 -11.05 -9.19
CA ALA A 83 6.94 -10.62 -7.80
C ALA A 83 8.06 -9.69 -7.30
N ASP A 84 8.81 -9.02 -8.19
CA ASP A 84 9.82 -8.02 -7.79
C ASP A 84 9.13 -6.79 -7.20
N VAL A 85 9.60 -6.38 -6.01
CA VAL A 85 9.07 -5.22 -5.30
C VAL A 85 10.15 -4.17 -5.16
N LYS A 86 9.89 -2.99 -5.73
CA LYS A 86 10.68 -1.79 -5.54
C LYS A 86 9.87 -0.76 -4.77
N TYR A 87 10.52 0.01 -3.91
CA TYR A 87 9.83 1.04 -3.17
C TYR A 87 10.70 2.27 -2.94
N LEU A 88 10.05 3.40 -2.71
CA LEU A 88 10.69 4.68 -2.41
C LEU A 88 9.99 5.31 -1.22
N SER A 89 10.75 5.59 -0.15
CA SER A 89 10.36 6.59 0.82
C SER A 89 10.73 7.96 0.26
N SER A 90 9.84 8.93 0.34
CA SER A 90 10.15 10.32 -0.02
C SER A 90 10.55 11.16 1.20
N SER A 91 10.92 10.51 2.31
CA SER A 91 11.47 11.15 3.51
C SER A 91 12.75 11.92 3.19
N HIS A 92 13.08 12.94 3.98
CA HIS A 92 14.31 13.74 3.79
C HIS A 92 15.60 12.90 3.84
N ASN A 93 15.58 11.80 4.61
CA ASN A 93 16.72 10.87 4.73
C ASN A 93 16.71 9.77 3.67
N SER A 94 15.82 9.84 2.68
CA SER A 94 15.76 8.83 1.62
C SER A 94 17.04 8.86 0.79
N THR A 95 17.62 7.68 0.57
CA THR A 95 18.81 7.49 -0.27
C THR A 95 18.48 7.12 -1.71
N GLY A 96 17.19 7.03 -2.05
CA GLY A 96 16.70 6.66 -3.38
C GLY A 96 15.81 5.40 -3.36
N PRO A 97 15.58 4.80 -4.54
CA PRO A 97 14.78 3.58 -4.64
C PRO A 97 15.47 2.40 -3.95
N ASN A 98 14.65 1.59 -3.29
CA ASN A 98 15.08 0.38 -2.60
C ASN A 98 14.39 -0.85 -3.18
N SER A 99 14.99 -2.01 -2.96
CA SER A 99 14.43 -3.32 -3.29
C SER A 99 14.50 -4.24 -2.09
N SER A 100 13.53 -5.14 -1.96
CA SER A 100 13.60 -6.22 -0.98
C SER A 100 13.62 -7.57 -1.68
N GLN A 101 14.39 -8.52 -1.13
CA GLN A 101 14.38 -9.93 -1.54
C GLN A 101 13.53 -10.80 -0.59
N ASP A 102 12.88 -10.19 0.40
CA ASP A 102 12.00 -10.93 1.31
C ASP A 102 10.75 -11.43 0.56
N ASN A 103 10.36 -12.67 0.84
CA ASN A 103 9.11 -13.25 0.34
C ASN A 103 7.85 -12.67 0.99
N ILE A 104 8.01 -11.99 2.14
CA ILE A 104 6.92 -11.36 2.88
C ILE A 104 7.34 -9.93 3.20
N LEU A 105 6.50 -8.97 2.81
CA LEU A 105 6.74 -7.55 3.04
C LEU A 105 5.56 -6.93 3.78
N GLY A 106 5.86 -5.99 4.68
CA GLY A 106 4.87 -5.21 5.41
C GLY A 106 5.19 -3.72 5.27
N PHE A 107 4.21 -2.95 4.82
CA PHE A 107 4.32 -1.51 4.68
C PHE A 107 3.20 -0.82 5.47
N GLY A 108 3.49 0.33 6.04
CA GLY A 108 2.50 1.18 6.71
C GLY A 108 2.83 2.65 6.54
N ASN A 109 2.11 3.50 7.27
CA ASN A 109 2.33 4.95 7.23
C ASN A 109 3.52 5.40 8.10
N SER A 110 4.61 4.61 8.09
CA SER A 110 5.86 4.78 8.84
C SER A 110 7.02 4.25 8.00
N GLY A 111 8.26 4.63 8.35
CA GLY A 111 9.45 4.09 7.67
C GLY A 111 9.58 2.58 7.83
N LEU A 112 10.29 1.91 6.91
CA LEU A 112 10.49 0.46 6.97
C LEU A 112 11.42 0.03 8.11
N ASP A 113 12.39 0.89 8.47
CA ASP A 113 13.33 0.61 9.57
C ASP A 113 12.67 0.76 10.96
N ILE A 114 11.58 1.51 11.03
CA ILE A 114 10.83 1.78 12.26
C ILE A 114 9.33 1.63 11.94
N PRO A 115 8.86 0.40 11.69
CA PRO A 115 7.46 0.15 11.35
C PRO A 115 6.56 0.33 12.58
N TYR A 116 5.30 0.69 12.36
CA TYR A 116 4.28 0.56 13.42
C TYR A 116 4.14 -0.90 13.87
N LYS A 117 3.80 -1.12 15.14
CA LYS A 117 3.65 -2.45 15.75
C LYS A 117 2.61 -3.30 15.06
N LYS A 118 1.54 -2.68 14.56
CA LYS A 118 0.52 -3.38 13.76
C LYS A 118 1.04 -3.90 12.40
N VAL A 119 2.06 -3.26 11.83
CA VAL A 119 2.68 -3.71 10.57
C VAL A 119 3.57 -4.92 10.85
N GLU A 120 4.37 -4.88 11.92
CA GLU A 120 5.18 -6.02 12.36
C GLU A 120 4.31 -7.25 12.66
N ALA A 121 3.28 -7.08 13.51
CA ALA A 121 2.36 -8.17 13.82
C ALA A 121 1.56 -8.64 12.60
N GLY A 122 1.11 -7.71 11.76
CA GLY A 122 0.40 -8.03 10.52
C GLY A 122 1.26 -8.84 9.55
N LYS A 123 2.57 -8.56 9.47
CA LYS A 123 3.54 -9.31 8.65
C LYS A 123 3.61 -10.78 9.09
N GLU A 124 3.69 -11.03 10.41
CA GLU A 124 3.74 -12.40 10.95
C GLU A 124 2.41 -13.14 10.81
N ILE A 125 1.27 -12.47 11.02
CA ILE A 125 -0.05 -13.08 10.80
C ILE A 125 -0.23 -13.44 9.33
N PHE A 126 0.09 -12.52 8.42
CA PHE A 126 0.03 -12.76 6.98
C PHE A 126 0.91 -13.95 6.58
N LYS A 127 2.17 -13.99 7.06
CA LYS A 127 3.09 -15.10 6.84
C LYS A 127 2.50 -16.46 7.25
N ASN A 128 1.78 -16.51 8.38
CA ASN A 128 1.12 -17.73 8.82
C ASN A 128 -0.06 -18.13 7.93
N ILE A 129 -0.88 -17.17 7.49
CA ILE A 129 -2.00 -17.41 6.56
C ILE A 129 -1.49 -17.97 5.22
N VAL A 130 -0.37 -17.44 4.72
CA VAL A 130 0.17 -17.79 3.40
C VAL A 130 1.14 -18.98 3.39
N LYS A 131 1.40 -19.61 4.55
CA LYS A 131 2.42 -20.66 4.69
C LYS A 131 2.13 -21.91 3.85
N ASP A 132 0.87 -22.34 3.81
CA ASP A 132 0.45 -23.61 3.17
C ASP A 132 -0.57 -23.36 2.03
N ILE A 133 -0.28 -22.38 1.16
CA ILE A 133 -1.16 -22.01 0.05
C ILE A 133 -1.29 -23.14 -0.98
N LYS A 134 -2.53 -23.42 -1.37
CA LYS A 134 -2.85 -24.23 -2.56
C LYS A 134 -3.84 -23.46 -3.43
N VAL A 135 -3.61 -23.44 -4.75
CA VAL A 135 -4.51 -22.79 -5.73
C VAL A 135 -5.94 -23.31 -5.62
N SER A 136 -6.12 -24.61 -5.36
CA SER A 136 -7.43 -25.23 -5.13
C SER A 136 -8.21 -24.69 -3.92
N ARG A 137 -7.54 -23.96 -3.01
CA ARG A 137 -8.13 -23.36 -1.81
C ARG A 137 -8.17 -21.83 -1.88
N GLN A 138 -8.14 -21.24 -3.09
CA GLN A 138 -8.10 -19.80 -3.29
C GLN A 138 -9.21 -19.06 -2.53
N MET A 139 -10.45 -19.56 -2.55
CA MET A 139 -11.56 -18.90 -1.85
C MET A 139 -11.38 -18.93 -0.32
N THR A 140 -10.88 -20.04 0.22
CA THR A 140 -10.56 -20.14 1.66
C THR A 140 -9.47 -19.14 2.04
N LEU A 141 -8.42 -19.01 1.22
CA LEU A 141 -7.36 -18.01 1.41
C LEU A 141 -7.92 -16.59 1.40
N ILE A 142 -8.82 -16.28 0.46
CA ILE A 142 -9.49 -14.96 0.38
C ILE A 142 -10.25 -14.67 1.69
N GLU A 143 -11.04 -15.62 2.21
CA GLU A 143 -11.78 -15.41 3.47
C GLU A 143 -10.85 -15.25 4.68
N GLU A 144 -9.76 -16.02 4.76
CA GLU A 144 -8.77 -15.90 5.84
C GLU A 144 -8.07 -14.54 5.80
N LEU A 145 -7.69 -14.06 4.61
CA LEU A 145 -7.12 -12.73 4.42
C LEU A 145 -8.12 -11.62 4.76
N LEU A 146 -9.39 -11.73 4.35
CA LEU A 146 -10.43 -10.76 4.70
C LEU A 146 -10.70 -10.73 6.21
N LYS A 147 -10.70 -11.89 6.88
CA LYS A 147 -10.82 -11.98 8.33
C LYS A 147 -9.65 -11.27 9.01
N PHE A 148 -8.42 -11.50 8.54
CA PHE A 148 -7.22 -10.82 9.02
C PHE A 148 -7.31 -9.29 8.85
N LEU A 149 -7.68 -8.82 7.65
CA LEU A 149 -7.79 -7.39 7.35
C LEU A 149 -8.87 -6.69 8.18
N LYS A 150 -9.90 -7.43 8.63
CA LYS A 150 -10.96 -6.94 9.54
C LYS A 150 -10.61 -7.04 11.04
N SER A 151 -9.38 -7.44 11.38
CA SER A 151 -8.97 -7.53 12.79
C SER A 151 -8.95 -6.16 13.48
N LYS A 152 -9.67 -6.08 14.59
CA LYS A 152 -9.76 -4.90 15.48
C LYS A 152 -8.71 -4.91 16.59
N GLU A 153 -7.84 -5.91 16.62
CA GLU A 153 -6.78 -6.02 17.61
C GLU A 153 -5.87 -4.79 17.57
N ARG A 154 -5.60 -4.23 18.76
CA ARG A 154 -4.76 -3.04 18.93
C ARG A 154 -3.36 -3.46 19.36
N TYR A 155 -2.37 -3.06 18.59
CA TYR A 155 -0.97 -3.39 18.84
C TYR A 155 -0.30 -2.22 19.57
N LEU A 156 -0.32 -2.28 20.89
CA LEU A 156 0.25 -1.28 21.80
C LEU A 156 1.17 -1.96 22.83
N PRO A 157 2.19 -1.26 23.36
CA PRO A 157 2.58 0.11 23.05
C PRO A 157 3.23 0.24 21.65
N ASP A 158 2.94 1.35 20.96
CA ASP A 158 3.53 1.68 19.66
C ASP A 158 4.19 3.07 19.73
N PRO A 159 5.49 3.13 20.07
CA PRO A 159 6.19 4.40 20.25
C PRO A 159 6.26 5.25 18.98
N GLU A 160 6.42 4.63 17.80
CA GLU A 160 6.51 5.37 16.54
C GLU A 160 5.15 5.94 16.15
N LEU A 161 4.07 5.18 16.33
CA LEU A 161 2.71 5.68 16.12
C LEU A 161 2.37 6.80 17.11
N GLN A 162 2.75 6.66 18.38
CA GLN A 162 2.54 7.70 19.40
C GLN A 162 3.32 8.98 19.06
N LYS A 163 4.56 8.87 18.58
CA LYS A 163 5.38 9.99 18.13
C LYS A 163 4.76 10.70 16.91
N ARG A 164 4.24 9.95 15.94
CA ARG A 164 3.64 10.50 14.72
C ARG A 164 2.19 10.95 14.87
N CYS A 165 1.45 10.46 15.86
CA CYS A 165 0.04 10.77 16.06
C CYS A 165 -0.27 10.91 17.55
N SER A 166 0.23 11.98 18.19
CA SER A 166 0.12 12.15 19.65
C SER A 166 -1.33 12.09 20.18
N LYS A 167 -2.30 12.54 19.38
CA LYS A 167 -3.74 12.40 19.67
C LYS A 167 -4.33 11.27 18.83
N GLY A 168 -5.04 10.35 19.47
CA GLY A 168 -5.78 9.28 18.76
C GLY A 168 -4.93 8.08 18.30
N TYR A 169 -3.65 7.96 18.69
CA TYR A 169 -2.80 6.84 18.24
C TYR A 169 -3.35 5.47 18.65
N LYS A 170 -4.03 5.37 19.80
CA LYS A 170 -4.56 4.10 20.30
C LYS A 170 -5.60 3.54 19.35
N GLU A 171 -6.43 4.40 18.78
CA GLU A 171 -7.46 4.05 17.83
C GLU A 171 -6.88 3.68 16.46
N LEU A 172 -5.74 4.27 16.09
CA LEU A 172 -5.00 3.96 14.87
C LEU A 172 -4.11 2.71 14.98
N SER A 173 -3.99 2.09 16.17
CA SER A 173 -3.08 0.97 16.44
C SER A 173 -3.58 -0.41 15.97
N SER A 174 -4.72 -0.47 15.28
CA SER A 174 -5.28 -1.69 14.70
C SER A 174 -5.13 -1.72 13.17
N ILE A 175 -5.27 -2.92 12.59
CA ILE A 175 -5.30 -3.12 11.13
C ILE A 175 -6.61 -2.57 10.58
N PHE A 176 -7.74 -3.00 11.15
CA PHE A 176 -9.05 -2.42 10.86
C PHE A 176 -9.31 -1.19 11.74
N VAL A 177 -8.85 -0.04 11.27
CA VAL A 177 -9.06 1.24 11.97
C VAL A 177 -10.53 1.64 11.87
N SER A 178 -11.13 1.98 13.01
CA SER A 178 -12.50 2.45 13.09
C SER A 178 -12.61 3.49 14.21
N THR A 179 -12.68 4.77 13.80
CA THR A 179 -12.76 5.93 14.68
C THR A 179 -13.77 6.92 14.13
N ASP A 180 -14.16 7.89 14.95
CA ASP A 180 -14.97 9.02 14.48
C ASP A 180 -14.14 9.85 13.49
N GLY A 181 -14.68 10.06 12.29
CA GLY A 181 -14.04 10.83 11.21
C GLY A 181 -12.94 10.11 10.42
N TYR A 182 -12.47 8.92 10.83
CA TYR A 182 -11.47 8.15 10.07
C TYR A 182 -11.65 6.63 10.24
N CYS A 183 -11.71 5.90 9.13
CA CYS A 183 -11.86 4.44 9.18
C CYS A 183 -11.31 3.75 7.92
N THR A 184 -11.00 2.45 8.07
CA THR A 184 -10.73 1.55 6.96
C THR A 184 -12.02 1.31 6.18
N ARG A 185 -12.10 1.83 4.95
CA ARG A 185 -13.28 1.73 4.08
C ARG A 185 -13.24 0.59 3.08
N THR A 186 -12.04 0.12 2.73
CA THR A 186 -11.85 -0.86 1.65
C THR A 186 -10.76 -1.84 2.03
N HIS A 187 -10.99 -3.11 1.70
CA HIS A 187 -10.01 -4.19 1.75
C HIS A 187 -9.78 -4.70 0.33
N SER A 188 -8.53 -4.77 -0.09
CA SER A 188 -8.17 -5.23 -1.43
C SER A 188 -7.20 -6.40 -1.33
N ILE A 189 -7.47 -7.48 -2.06
CA ILE A 189 -6.61 -8.65 -2.17
C ILE A 189 -6.31 -8.86 -3.64
N LEU A 190 -5.02 -8.97 -3.97
CA LEU A 190 -4.53 -9.29 -5.30
C LEU A 190 -3.78 -10.62 -5.25
N LEU A 191 -4.27 -11.61 -5.98
CA LEU A 191 -3.64 -12.93 -6.11
C LEU A 191 -3.20 -13.11 -7.56
N VAL A 192 -1.97 -13.58 -7.76
CA VAL A 192 -1.43 -13.98 -9.07
C VAL A 192 -0.83 -15.37 -8.91
N ASN A 193 -1.24 -16.32 -9.73
CA ASN A 193 -0.70 -17.68 -9.70
C ASN A 193 0.36 -17.91 -10.79
N GLY A 194 1.01 -19.09 -10.76
CA GLY A 194 2.05 -19.45 -11.73
C GLY A 194 1.59 -19.53 -13.20
N ASN A 195 0.28 -19.51 -13.46
CA ASN A 195 -0.30 -19.47 -14.81
C ASN A 195 -0.58 -18.03 -15.29
N ASN A 196 -0.12 -17.02 -14.53
CA ASN A 196 -0.40 -15.60 -14.74
C ASN A 196 -1.90 -15.26 -14.60
N GLU A 197 -2.68 -16.10 -13.93
CA GLU A 197 -4.08 -15.82 -13.64
C GLU A 197 -4.15 -14.89 -12.42
N LEU A 198 -4.85 -13.78 -12.61
CA LEU A 198 -5.02 -12.72 -11.65
C LEU A 198 -6.42 -12.79 -11.07
N THR A 199 -6.53 -12.75 -9.75
CA THR A 199 -7.79 -12.52 -9.03
C THR A 199 -7.65 -11.29 -8.14
N PHE A 200 -8.51 -10.30 -8.35
CA PHE A 200 -8.63 -9.11 -7.52
C PHE A 200 -9.95 -9.14 -6.78
N VAL A 201 -9.87 -9.08 -5.45
CA VAL A 201 -11.04 -9.01 -4.56
C VAL A 201 -11.03 -7.67 -3.88
N GLU A 202 -12.16 -6.97 -3.91
CA GLU A 202 -12.38 -5.76 -3.15
C GLU A 202 -13.62 -5.89 -2.28
N GLU A 203 -13.48 -5.62 -0.99
CA GLU A 203 -14.60 -5.40 -0.09
C GLU A 203 -14.63 -3.95 0.37
N THR A 204 -15.71 -3.25 0.03
CA THR A 204 -15.90 -1.83 0.39
C THR A 204 -17.07 -1.69 1.37
N LEU A 205 -16.82 -0.98 2.47
CA LEU A 205 -17.83 -0.59 3.45
C LEU A 205 -18.70 0.52 2.84
N MET A 206 -19.97 0.22 2.68
CA MET A 206 -20.98 1.10 2.09
C MET A 206 -21.54 2.09 3.14
N PRO A 207 -22.16 3.21 2.72
CA PRO A 207 -22.73 4.19 3.67
C PRO A 207 -23.76 3.61 4.65
N ASN A 208 -24.47 2.55 4.26
CA ASN A 208 -25.42 1.82 5.11
C ASN A 208 -24.75 0.81 6.06
N LEU A 209 -23.42 0.88 6.23
CA LEU A 209 -22.60 -0.01 7.08
C LEU A 209 -22.58 -1.48 6.64
N THR A 210 -23.01 -1.79 5.41
CA THR A 210 -22.87 -3.13 4.82
C THR A 210 -21.57 -3.24 4.00
N TRP A 211 -21.04 -4.45 3.88
CA TRP A 211 -19.89 -4.72 3.02
C TRP A 211 -20.35 -5.14 1.63
N LYS A 212 -19.87 -4.46 0.59
CA LYS A 212 -20.03 -4.88 -0.79
C LYS A 212 -18.74 -5.55 -1.26
N ARG A 213 -18.83 -6.81 -1.70
CA ARG A 213 -17.71 -7.55 -2.29
C ARG A 213 -17.79 -7.53 -3.82
N GLN A 214 -16.66 -7.31 -4.47
CA GLN A 214 -16.48 -7.47 -5.91
C GLN A 214 -15.25 -8.34 -6.16
N ILE A 215 -15.34 -9.24 -7.13
CA ILE A 215 -14.26 -10.13 -7.55
C ILE A 215 -14.08 -9.97 -9.05
N PHE A 216 -12.84 -9.76 -9.47
CA PHE A 216 -12.44 -9.65 -10.86
C PHE A 216 -11.36 -10.68 -11.15
N SER A 217 -11.54 -11.44 -12.22
CA SER A 217 -10.56 -12.42 -12.66
C SER A 217 -10.10 -12.08 -14.07
N ASN A 218 -8.79 -12.15 -14.30
CA ASN A 218 -8.18 -11.86 -15.59
C ASN A 218 -6.87 -12.64 -15.75
N LYS A 219 -6.17 -12.46 -16.86
CA LYS A 219 -4.84 -13.02 -17.10
C LYS A 219 -3.85 -11.90 -17.42
N LEU A 220 -2.65 -11.95 -16.84
CA LEU A 220 -1.61 -11.00 -17.18
C LEU A 220 -1.19 -11.20 -18.65
N ILE A 221 -1.05 -10.09 -19.36
CA ILE A 221 -0.55 -10.03 -20.73
C ILE A 221 0.96 -10.27 -20.66
N ARG A 222 1.42 -11.38 -21.24
CA ARG A 222 2.86 -11.61 -21.43
C ARG A 222 3.37 -10.60 -22.45
N LYS A 223 4.47 -9.92 -22.12
CA LYS A 223 5.24 -9.20 -23.13
C LYS A 223 5.97 -10.26 -23.96
N ASN A 224 5.68 -10.30 -25.26
CA ASN A 224 6.46 -11.08 -26.23
C ASN A 224 7.89 -10.56 -26.30
#